data_AF-A0A7R8CE94-F1
#
_entry.id   AF-A0A7R8CE94-F1
#
_cell.length_a   1.000
_cell.length_b   1.000
_cell.length_c   1.000
_cell.angle_alpha   90.00
_cell.angle_beta   90.00
_cell.angle_gamma   90.00
#
_symmetry.space_group_name_H-M   'P 1'
#
loop_
_entity.id
_entity.type
_entity.pdbx_description
1 polymer ?
#
loop_
_entity_poly.entity_id
_entity_poly.type
_entity_poly.pdbx_seq_one_letter_code
_entity_poly.pdbx_strand_id
1 'polypeptide(L)'
;MRMICDADKTVVVCKKAFCSFHDIKVAWLKRKVRNLEVDIKDLRSKHAHHHKLNDAIRQRVRKHIASFPARESHDSVSKQTTRNHLDASLNITEMQRQSGS
;
A
#
# COMPACT_ATOMS: atom_id res chain seq x y z
N MET A 1 3.73 15.85 -12.53
CA MET A 1 4.68 16.45 -13.48
C MET A 1 3.85 17.16 -14.54
N ARG A 2 4.18 18.39 -14.93
CA ARG A 2 3.43 19.10 -15.98
C ARG A 2 4.15 18.91 -17.31
N MET A 3 3.37 18.63 -18.35
CA MET A 3 3.87 18.50 -19.72
C MET A 3 3.05 19.38 -20.63
N ILE A 4 3.74 20.07 -21.55
CA ILE A 4 3.11 20.85 -22.60
C ILE A 4 2.85 19.90 -23.76
N CYS A 5 1.59 19.73 -24.15
CA CYS A 5 1.19 18.73 -25.16
C CYS A 5 0.67 19.35 -26.45
N ASP A 6 0.33 20.64 -26.47
CA ASP A 6 0.10 21.46 -27.67
C ASP A 6 -0.04 22.93 -27.25
N ALA A 7 0.41 23.89 -28.07
CA ALA A 7 0.28 25.35 -27.92
C ALA A 7 -0.13 25.84 -26.49
N ASP A 8 0.77 25.66 -25.52
CA ASP A 8 0.66 26.06 -24.10
C ASP A 8 -0.34 25.31 -23.19
N LYS A 9 -1.01 24.26 -23.68
CA LYS A 9 -1.81 23.37 -22.83
C LYS A 9 -0.89 22.49 -21.98
N THR A 10 -0.93 22.73 -20.67
CA THR A 10 -0.23 21.90 -19.69
C THR A 10 -1.14 20.81 -19.14
N VAL A 11 -0.76 19.55 -19.31
CA VAL A 11 -1.44 18.40 -18.71
C VAL A 11 -0.61 17.89 -17.53
N VAL A 12 -1.29 17.58 -16.44
CA VAL A 12 -0.68 17.01 -15.24
C VAL A 12 -0.63 15.49 -15.38
N VAL A 13 0.58 14.94 -15.45
CA VAL A 13 0.82 13.50 -15.57
C VAL A 13 1.54 12.93 -14.35
N CYS A 14 1.31 11.63 -14.10
CA CYS A 14 2.04 10.87 -13.09
C CYS A 14 3.50 10.70 -13.53
N LYS A 15 4.44 11.21 -12.72
CA LYS A 15 5.88 11.18 -13.03
C LYS A 15 6.40 9.76 -13.24
N LYS A 16 6.02 8.82 -12.37
CA LYS A 16 6.49 7.43 -12.45
C LYS A 16 5.95 6.72 -13.68
N ALA A 17 4.64 6.84 -13.93
CA ALA A 17 4.00 6.20 -15.08
C ALA A 17 4.57 6.76 -16.40
N PHE A 18 4.68 8.08 -16.51
CA PHE A 18 5.28 8.73 -17.67
C PHE A 18 6.73 8.27 -17.90
N CYS A 19 7.57 8.28 -16.87
CA CYS A 19 8.94 7.78 -16.96
C CYS A 19 9.01 6.30 -17.36
N SER A 20 8.07 5.48 -16.88
CA SER A 20 8.01 4.05 -17.21
C SER A 20 7.58 3.81 -18.67
N PHE A 21 6.59 4.56 -19.16
CA PHE A 21 6.08 4.40 -20.53
C PHE A 21 7.08 4.86 -21.59
N HIS A 22 7.91 5.86 -21.27
CA HIS A 22 8.89 6.43 -22.20
C HIS A 22 10.34 5.98 -21.92
N ASP A 23 10.54 4.97 -21.06
CA ASP A 23 11.85 4.46 -20.63
C ASP A 23 12.84 5.56 -20.15
N ILE A 24 12.31 6.56 -19.45
CA ILE A 24 13.10 7.68 -18.92
C ILE A 24 13.48 7.38 -17.47
N LYS A 25 14.78 7.24 -17.21
CA LYS A 25 15.30 7.11 -15.84
C LYS A 25 14.99 8.39 -15.04
N VAL A 26 14.24 8.25 -13.95
CA VAL A 26 13.84 9.37 -13.07
C VAL A 26 15.05 10.16 -12.57
N ALA A 27 16.19 9.51 -12.34
CA ALA A 27 17.44 10.16 -11.94
C ALA A 27 17.98 11.11 -13.00
N TRP A 28 17.90 10.74 -14.28
CA TRP A 28 18.30 11.58 -15.41
C TRP A 28 17.39 12.80 -15.54
N LEU A 29 16.07 12.60 -15.43
CA LEU A 29 15.10 13.70 -15.45
C LEU A 29 15.31 14.66 -14.27
N LYS A 30 15.60 14.15 -13.06
CA LYS A 30 15.90 14.99 -11.89
C LYS A 30 17.17 15.84 -12.09
N ARG A 31 18.20 15.32 -12.76
CA ARG A 31 19.43 16.06 -13.08
C ARG A 31 19.16 17.18 -14.08
N LYS A 32 18.40 16.90 -15.16
CA LYS A 32 18.02 17.93 -16.14
C LYS A 32 17.12 19.02 -15.54
N VAL A 33 16.14 18.63 -14.72
CA VAL A 33 15.19 19.57 -14.12
C VAL A 33 15.82 20.40 -12.99
N ARG A 34 16.84 19.92 -12.27
CA ARG A 34 17.57 20.74 -11.28
C ARG A 34 18.24 21.98 -11.88
N ASN A 35 18.55 21.98 -13.17
CA ASN A 35 19.12 23.12 -13.88
C ASN A 35 18.04 24.09 -14.41
N LEU A 36 16.76 23.75 -14.26
CA LEU A 36 15.65 24.67 -14.48
C LEU A 36 15.08 25.05 -13.11
N GLU A 37 15.10 26.33 -12.76
CA GLU A 37 14.39 26.88 -11.59
C GLU A 37 12.87 26.72 -11.77
N VAL A 38 12.38 25.51 -11.57
CA VAL A 38 10.95 25.24 -11.47
C VAL A 38 10.69 24.87 -10.03
N ASP A 39 9.95 25.75 -9.34
CA ASP A 39 9.40 25.49 -8.01
C ASP A 39 8.46 24.28 -8.08
N ILE A 40 9.02 23.09 -7.91
CA ILE A 40 8.27 21.85 -7.79
C ILE A 40 7.73 21.82 -6.36
N LYS A 41 6.62 22.51 -6.11
CA LYS A 41 5.84 22.33 -4.88
C LYS A 41 5.52 20.85 -4.71
N ASP A 42 6.06 20.25 -3.65
CA ASP A 42 5.78 18.87 -3.28
C ASP A 42 4.35 18.77 -2.75
N LEU A 43 3.45 18.22 -3.58
CA LEU A 43 2.05 17.98 -3.23
C LEU A 43 1.81 16.56 -2.70
N ARG A 44 2.87 15.83 -2.34
CA ARG A 44 2.73 14.46 -1.84
C ARG A 44 1.99 14.44 -0.51
N SER A 45 0.98 13.57 -0.46
CA SER A 45 0.33 13.06 0.75
C SER A 45 -0.07 14.11 1.79
N LYS A 46 -0.71 15.21 1.36
CA LYS A 46 -1.77 15.80 2.17
C LYS A 46 -3.05 14.98 2.03
N HIS A 47 -2.96 13.66 2.23
CA HIS A 47 -4.16 12.90 2.55
C HIS A 47 -4.48 13.29 3.97
N ALA A 48 -5.46 14.16 4.10
CA ALA A 48 -6.03 14.45 5.39
C ALA A 48 -6.35 13.08 6.04
N HIS A 49 -6.05 12.93 7.33
CA HIS A 49 -6.14 11.68 8.09
C HIS A 49 -7.60 11.20 8.33
N HIS A 50 -8.51 11.41 7.36
CA HIS A 50 -9.96 11.33 7.50
C HIS A 50 -10.55 9.94 7.17
N HIS A 51 -9.75 9.00 6.64
CA HIS A 51 -10.22 7.63 6.39
C HIS A 51 -9.85 6.68 7.52
N LYS A 52 -10.03 7.10 8.78
CA LYS A 52 -9.93 6.17 9.91
C LYS A 52 -11.17 5.28 9.88
N LEU A 53 -10.98 3.97 9.74
CA LEU A 53 -12.05 2.99 9.91
C LEU A 53 -12.69 3.16 11.28
N ASN A 54 -14.01 3.05 11.33
CA ASN A 54 -14.76 3.02 12.58
C ASN A 54 -14.20 1.91 13.48
N ASP A 55 -13.96 2.22 14.76
CA ASP A 55 -13.41 1.27 15.72
C ASP A 55 -14.31 0.05 15.92
N ALA A 56 -15.63 0.18 15.74
CA ALA A 56 -16.55 -0.95 15.74
C ALA A 56 -16.25 -1.95 14.61
N ILE A 57 -15.95 -1.44 13.40
CA ILE A 57 -15.55 -2.28 12.25
C ILE A 57 -14.20 -2.93 12.54
N ARG A 58 -13.25 -2.16 13.07
CA ARG A 58 -11.93 -2.67 13.43
C ARG A 58 -12.03 -3.78 14.48
N GLN A 59 -12.91 -3.64 15.47
CA GLN A 59 -13.14 -4.65 16.49
C GLN A 59 -13.84 -5.88 15.91
N ARG A 60 -14.80 -5.72 14.99
CA ARG A 60 -15.45 -6.84 14.30
C ARG A 60 -14.44 -7.66 13.50
N VAL A 61 -13.56 -6.99 12.76
CA VAL A 61 -12.47 -7.64 12.01
C VAL A 61 -11.52 -8.39 12.96
N ARG A 62 -11.10 -7.78 14.09
CA ARG A 62 -10.24 -8.46 15.07
C ARG A 62 -10.91 -9.70 15.67
N LYS A 63 -12.18 -9.61 16.05
CA LYS A 63 -12.94 -10.74 16.60
C LYS A 63 -13.05 -11.88 15.59
N HIS A 64 -13.32 -11.55 14.33
CA HIS A 64 -13.38 -12.52 13.24
C HIS A 64 -12.02 -13.17 12.95
N ILE A 65 -10.92 -12.43 12.98
CA ILE A 65 -9.58 -13.02 12.84
C ILE A 65 -9.29 -13.97 14.01
N ALA A 66 -9.67 -13.58 15.23
CA ALA A 66 -9.44 -14.37 16.44
C ALA A 66 -10.34 -15.62 16.55
N SER A 67 -11.41 -15.73 15.75
CA SER A 67 -12.27 -16.93 15.76
C SER A 67 -11.69 -18.09 14.96
N PHE A 68 -10.67 -17.86 14.12
CA PHE A 68 -10.00 -18.95 13.42
C PHE A 68 -9.01 -19.67 14.35
N PRO A 69 -8.91 -21.00 14.28
CA PRO A 69 -7.94 -21.73 15.08
C PRO A 69 -6.53 -21.35 14.62
N ALA A 70 -5.74 -20.89 15.58
CA ALA A 70 -4.36 -20.50 15.38
C ALA A 70 -3.45 -21.52 16.06
N ARG A 71 -2.37 -21.89 15.38
CA ARG A 71 -1.35 -22.81 15.87
C ARG A 71 -0.08 -22.03 16.19
N GLU A 72 0.55 -22.36 17.32
CA GLU A 72 1.85 -21.83 17.67
C GLU A 72 2.90 -22.35 16.66
N SER A 73 3.84 -21.47 16.26
CA SER A 73 4.92 -21.90 15.37
C SER A 73 5.78 -22.95 16.06
N HIS A 74 5.80 -24.16 15.52
CA HIS A 74 6.61 -25.26 16.01
C HIS A 74 8.13 -25.01 15.82
N ASP A 75 8.52 -24.04 14.97
CA ASP A 75 9.91 -23.83 14.54
C ASP A 75 10.76 -22.97 15.47
N SER A 76 10.36 -22.76 16.73
CA SER A 76 11.14 -21.97 17.69
C SER A 76 11.60 -22.81 18.88
N VAL A 77 12.55 -23.71 18.63
CA VAL A 77 13.25 -24.55 19.62
C VAL A 77 13.96 -23.72 20.72
N SER A 78 14.02 -22.39 20.65
CA SER A 78 14.72 -21.58 21.67
C SER A 78 14.17 -20.19 21.98
N LYS A 79 13.02 -19.78 21.43
CA LYS A 79 12.46 -18.44 21.70
C LYS A 79 10.95 -18.48 21.77
N GLN A 80 10.39 -18.01 22.88
CA GLN A 80 8.97 -17.71 23.03
C GLN A 80 8.55 -16.75 21.90
N THR A 81 7.94 -17.27 20.85
CA THR A 81 7.44 -16.46 19.74
C THR A 81 5.99 -16.09 20.01
N THR A 82 5.71 -14.81 20.20
CA THR A 82 4.34 -14.27 20.35
C THR A 82 3.52 -14.32 19.05
N ARG A 83 3.97 -15.09 18.06
CA ARG A 83 3.38 -15.17 16.72
C ARG A 83 2.61 -16.46 16.58
N ASN A 84 1.29 -16.34 16.48
CA ASN A 84 0.41 -17.44 16.15
C ASN A 84 0.15 -17.41 14.63
N HIS A 85 0.22 -18.57 13.99
CA HIS A 85 -0.11 -18.74 12.58
C HIS A 85 -1.49 -19.37 12.44
N LEU A 86 -2.17 -19.13 11.32
CA LEU A 86 -3.38 -19.89 11.00
C LEU A 86 -3.00 -21.36 10.77
N ASP A 87 -3.89 -22.28 11.12
CA ASP A 87 -3.66 -23.70 10.83
C ASP A 87 -3.45 -23.91 9.32
N ALA A 88 -2.51 -24.79 8.96
CA ALA A 88 -2.22 -25.15 7.57
C ALA A 88 -3.44 -25.78 6.86
N SER A 89 -4.41 -26.30 7.61
CA SER A 89 -5.67 -26.81 7.06
C SER A 89 -6.69 -25.72 6.71
N LEU A 90 -6.50 -24.46 7.15
CA LEU A 90 -7.39 -23.36 6.79
C LEU A 90 -6.96 -22.72 5.46
N ASN A 91 -7.71 -23.03 4.42
CA ASN A 91 -7.71 -22.24 3.19
C ASN A 91 -8.80 -21.16 3.24
N ILE A 92 -8.75 -20.21 2.29
CA ILE A 92 -9.68 -19.07 2.22
C ILE A 92 -11.14 -19.53 2.14
N THR A 93 -11.41 -20.62 1.43
CA THR A 93 -12.76 -21.21 1.30
C THR A 93 -13.29 -21.71 2.64
N GLU A 94 -12.46 -22.41 3.40
CA GLU A 94 -12.83 -22.92 4.74
C GLU A 94 -13.02 -21.77 5.75
N MET A 95 -12.19 -20.73 5.66
CA MET A 95 -12.37 -19.51 6.47
C MET A 95 -13.71 -18.84 6.18
N GLN A 96 -14.12 -18.74 4.91
CA GLN A 96 -15.41 -18.14 4.54
C GLN A 96 -16.60 -18.97 5.01
N ARG A 97 -16.51 -20.30 4.95
CA ARG A 97 -17.56 -21.21 5.44
C ARG A 97 -17.79 -21.08 6.94
N GLN A 98 -16.73 -20.98 7.73
CA GLN A 98 -16.82 -20.81 9.19
C GLN A 98 -17.34 -19.43 9.63
N SER A 99 -17.40 -18.47 8.70
CA SER A 99 -17.75 -17.08 8.97
C SER A 99 -19.21 -16.72 8.64
N GLY A 100 -19.95 -17.66 8.05
CA GLY A 100 -21.34 -17.49 7.61
C GLY A 100 -22.39 -18.23 8.43
N SER A 101 -22.00 -18.89 9.53
CA SER A 101 -22.88 -19.52 10.52
C SER A 101 -23.00 -18.64 11.77
#